data_AF-A0A067T397-F1
#
_entry.id   AF-A0A067T397-F1
#
_cell.length_a   1.000
_cell.length_b   1.000
_cell.length_c   1.000
_cell.angle_alpha   90.00
_cell.angle_beta   90.00
_cell.angle_gamma   90.00
#
_symmetry.space_group_name_H-M   'P 1'
#
loop_
_entity.id
_entity.type
_entity.pdbx_description
1 polymer ?
#
loop_
_entity_poly.entity_id
_entity_poly.type
_entity_poly.pdbx_seq_one_letter_code
_entity_poly.pdbx_strand_id
1 'polypeptide(L)'
;MQVTLGNTIGAGLLGCTAAAVLFGVAIVQAYIYYTHYPKDWVFQKVIVGFLLLVDTVHTGMTTHTVYYYVIEQFGNVFALEFVVWSFKLQVVFNVFILLLVQTLYVMRIWKLASHFSRVWPAIIIAILVGGYAIGFLLAFHSFRLKSWDGLDGMASVVKASFSCSTGIDIILAASMCYYLNRSKTSFVGTNNRIVAVIHYVLISGSLTSATSLAILLCFLAMPNNLIFISITFIVTKVYINSYLAM
;
A
#
# COMPACT_ATOMS: atom_id res chain seq x y z
N MET A 1 25.99 6.25 -7.91
CA MET A 1 25.75 7.52 -7.15
C MET A 1 26.37 7.33 -5.76
N GLN A 2 27.13 8.31 -5.25
CA GLN A 2 27.71 8.21 -3.91
C GLN A 2 26.59 8.23 -2.85
N VAL A 3 26.73 7.41 -1.81
CA VAL A 3 25.80 7.36 -0.69
C VAL A 3 25.99 8.61 0.15
N THR A 4 24.93 9.38 0.33
CA THR A 4 24.92 10.62 1.14
C THR A 4 23.80 10.54 2.16
N LEU A 5 23.89 11.33 3.23
CA LEU A 5 22.83 11.44 4.23
C LEU A 5 21.50 11.87 3.60
N GLY A 6 21.55 12.70 2.55
CA GLY A 6 20.38 13.15 1.81
C GLY A 6 19.67 12.03 1.05
N ASN A 7 20.42 11.16 0.37
CA ASN A 7 19.85 10.05 -0.41
C ASN A 7 19.49 8.81 0.44
N THR A 8 19.67 8.89 1.76
CA THR A 8 19.28 7.84 2.71
C THR A 8 18.27 8.37 3.72
N ILE A 9 18.74 8.95 4.82
CA ILE A 9 17.89 9.47 5.91
C ILE A 9 17.05 10.65 5.43
N GLY A 10 17.64 11.56 4.64
CA GLY A 10 16.92 12.70 4.07
C GLY A 10 15.74 12.27 3.21
N ALA A 11 15.93 11.25 2.36
CA ALA A 11 14.86 10.64 1.59
C ALA A 11 13.79 10.03 2.52
N GLY A 12 14.20 9.31 3.57
CA GLY A 12 13.28 8.76 4.58
C GLY A 12 12.43 9.83 5.28
N LEU A 13 13.03 10.97 5.63
CA LEU A 13 12.34 12.12 6.23
C LEU A 13 11.30 12.71 5.26
N LEU A 14 11.67 12.93 4.00
CA LEU A 14 10.73 13.42 2.97
C LEU A 14 9.58 12.44 2.76
N GLY A 15 9.88 11.14 2.71
CA GLY A 15 8.87 10.08 2.62
C GLY A 15 7.91 10.06 3.81
N CYS A 16 8.43 10.20 5.03
CA CYS A 16 7.63 10.28 6.25
C CYS A 16 6.73 11.54 6.25
N THR A 17 7.24 12.69 5.82
CA THR A 17 6.46 13.94 5.73
C THR A 17 5.34 13.79 4.71
N ALA A 18 5.62 13.26 3.51
CA ALA A 18 4.60 13.00 2.49
C ALA A 18 3.56 11.98 2.98
N ALA A 19 4.00 10.92 3.67
CA ALA A 19 3.11 9.93 4.26
C ALA A 19 2.20 10.54 5.35
N ALA A 20 2.70 11.47 6.16
CA ALA A 20 1.91 12.18 7.16
C ALA A 20 0.83 13.06 6.53
N VAL A 21 1.13 13.74 5.41
CA VAL A 21 0.12 14.51 4.65
C VAL A 21 -0.99 13.58 4.16
N LEU A 22 -0.64 12.44 3.55
CA LEU A 22 -1.64 11.48 3.06
C LEU A 22 -2.42 10.79 4.18
N PHE A 23 -1.83 10.61 5.36
CA PHE A 23 -2.54 10.16 6.55
C PHE A 23 -3.60 11.20 6.97
N GLY A 24 -3.27 12.49 6.93
CA GLY A 24 -4.23 13.58 7.14
C GLY A 24 -5.40 13.52 6.14
N VAL A 25 -5.13 13.26 4.86
CA VAL A 25 -6.18 13.06 3.85
C VAL A 25 -7.06 11.86 4.19
N ALA A 26 -6.47 10.73 4.62
CA ALA A 26 -7.24 9.54 5.01
C ALA A 26 -8.17 9.81 6.21
N ILE A 27 -7.72 10.60 7.20
CA ILE A 27 -8.58 11.03 8.32
C ILE A 27 -9.78 11.83 7.81
N VAL A 28 -9.55 12.80 6.91
CA VAL A 28 -10.62 13.62 6.33
C VAL A 28 -11.58 12.76 5.50
N GLN A 29 -11.07 11.82 4.69
CA GLN A 29 -11.90 10.88 3.93
C GLN A 29 -12.75 10.00 4.85
N ALA A 30 -12.17 9.47 5.94
CA ALA A 30 -12.90 8.68 6.93
C ALA A 30 -13.99 9.51 7.63
N TYR A 31 -13.70 10.76 8.02
CA TYR A 31 -14.68 11.68 8.59
C TYR A 31 -15.85 11.96 7.63
N ILE A 32 -15.55 12.26 6.36
CA ILE A 32 -16.57 12.46 5.32
C ILE A 32 -17.41 11.19 5.15
N TYR A 33 -16.79 10.01 5.16
CA TYR A 33 -17.48 8.73 5.03
C TYR A 33 -18.51 8.51 6.17
N TYR A 34 -18.09 8.69 7.43
CA TYR A 34 -18.99 8.49 8.57
C TYR A 34 -20.14 9.52 8.64
N THR A 35 -19.91 10.73 8.14
CA THR A 35 -20.92 11.80 8.13
C THR A 35 -21.93 11.65 6.99
N HIS A 36 -21.48 11.33 5.77
CA HIS A 36 -22.35 11.25 4.60
C HIS A 36 -23.07 9.91 4.45
N TYR A 37 -22.53 8.82 5.01
CA TYR A 37 -23.07 7.47 4.87
C TYR A 37 -23.47 6.84 6.23
N PRO A 38 -24.36 7.47 7.02
CA PRO A 38 -24.72 6.99 8.35
C PRO A 38 -25.47 5.65 8.34
N LYS A 39 -26.09 5.28 7.21
CA LYS A 39 -26.88 4.03 7.07
C LYS A 39 -26.15 2.91 6.32
N ASP A 40 -24.86 3.09 6.01
CA ASP A 40 -24.08 2.08 5.30
C ASP A 40 -23.80 0.85 6.18
N TRP A 41 -23.44 -0.26 5.53
CA TRP A 41 -23.26 -1.56 6.17
C TRP A 41 -22.21 -1.51 7.29
N VAL A 42 -22.55 -2.07 8.45
CA VAL A 42 -21.69 -2.07 9.64
C VAL A 42 -20.29 -2.62 9.36
N PHE A 43 -20.20 -3.64 8.50
CA PHE A 43 -18.91 -4.22 8.08
C PHE A 43 -17.98 -3.17 7.46
N GLN A 44 -18.49 -2.35 6.54
CA GLN A 44 -17.71 -1.30 5.86
C GLN A 44 -17.24 -0.24 6.86
N LYS A 45 -18.10 0.16 7.80
CA LYS A 45 -17.74 1.08 8.89
C LYS A 45 -16.62 0.52 9.76
N VAL A 46 -16.74 -0.72 10.22
CA VAL A 46 -15.70 -1.35 11.05
C VAL A 46 -14.38 -1.42 10.29
N ILE A 47 -14.40 -1.76 9.00
CA ILE A 47 -13.19 -1.78 8.16
C ILE A 47 -12.55 -0.41 8.02
N VAL A 48 -13.33 0.66 7.79
CA VAL A 48 -12.79 2.02 7.68
C VAL A 48 -12.11 2.44 8.98
N GLY A 49 -12.75 2.20 10.13
CA GLY A 49 -12.15 2.47 11.44
C GLY A 49 -10.90 1.63 11.70
N PHE A 50 -10.93 0.35 11.33
CA PHE A 50 -9.79 -0.56 11.48
C PHE A 50 -8.61 -0.14 10.60
N LEU A 51 -8.84 0.20 9.32
CA LEU A 51 -7.82 0.71 8.42
C LEU A 51 -7.16 1.96 8.99
N LEU A 52 -7.95 2.90 9.53
CA LEU A 52 -7.43 4.13 10.13
C LEU A 52 -6.57 3.86 11.37
N LEU A 53 -6.98 2.90 12.22
CA LEU A 53 -6.20 2.49 13.39
C LEU A 53 -4.87 1.88 12.98
N VAL A 54 -4.89 0.93 12.05
CA VAL A 54 -3.70 0.27 11.52
C VAL A 54 -2.77 1.30 10.85
N ASP A 55 -3.33 2.26 10.12
CA ASP A 55 -2.57 3.33 9.48
C ASP A 55 -1.94 4.30 10.48
N THR A 56 -2.63 4.55 11.60
CA THR A 56 -2.10 5.37 12.71
C THR A 56 -0.88 4.71 13.34
N VAL A 57 -0.96 3.39 13.60
CA VAL A 57 0.17 2.62 14.13
C VAL A 57 1.33 2.62 13.14
N HIS A 58 1.05 2.41 11.86
CA HIS A 58 2.06 2.46 10.80
C HIS A 58 2.75 3.83 10.69
N THR A 59 1.98 4.93 10.75
CA THR A 59 2.53 6.29 10.81
C THR A 59 3.42 6.46 12.02
N GLY A 60 2.98 6.05 13.21
CA GLY A 60 3.77 6.15 14.44
C GLY A 60 5.10 5.41 14.36
N MET A 61 5.12 4.19 13.82
CA MET A 61 6.36 3.42 13.61
C MET A 61 7.30 4.09 12.60
N THR A 62 6.74 4.68 11.55
CA THR A 62 7.50 5.43 10.54
C THR A 62 8.12 6.70 11.15
N THR A 63 7.34 7.46 11.92
CA THR A 63 7.81 8.66 12.62
C THR A 63 8.88 8.32 13.64
N HIS A 64 8.71 7.28 14.46
CA HIS A 64 9.74 6.83 15.40
C HIS A 64 11.03 6.42 14.67
N THR A 65 10.92 5.69 13.56
CA THR A 65 12.08 5.30 12.75
C THR A 65 12.88 6.53 12.32
N VAL A 66 12.23 7.55 11.77
CA VAL A 66 12.90 8.77 11.34
C VAL A 66 13.45 9.55 12.53
N TYR A 67 12.70 9.67 13.62
CA TYR A 67 13.13 10.35 14.84
C TYR A 67 14.40 9.73 15.44
N TYR A 68 14.46 8.39 15.51
CA TYR A 68 15.62 7.65 16.01
C TYR A 68 16.89 7.98 15.22
N TYR A 69 16.84 7.93 13.89
CA TYR A 69 18.01 8.18 13.05
C TYR A 69 18.39 9.66 12.94
N VAL A 70 17.42 10.58 12.97
CA VAL A 70 17.67 12.02 12.77
C VAL A 70 18.01 12.73 14.08
N ILE A 71 17.38 12.35 15.20
CA ILE A 71 17.46 13.07 16.46
C ILE A 71 18.24 12.27 17.50
N GLU A 72 17.81 11.06 17.85
CA GLU A 72 18.43 10.29 18.95
C GLU A 72 19.87 9.85 18.63
N GLN A 73 20.13 9.46 17.38
CA GLN A 73 21.43 8.97 16.92
C GLN A 73 22.13 10.00 16.02
N PHE A 74 21.85 11.29 16.20
CA PHE A 74 22.47 12.35 15.42
C PHE A 74 24.00 12.30 15.53
N GLY A 75 24.68 12.23 14.38
CA GLY A 75 26.15 12.15 14.30
C GLY A 75 26.74 10.77 14.59
N ASN A 76 25.94 9.76 14.95
CA ASN A 76 26.41 8.40 15.20
C ASN A 76 26.34 7.53 13.93
N VAL A 77 27.46 7.41 13.21
CA VAL A 77 27.55 6.64 11.96
C VAL A 77 27.28 5.14 12.15
N PHE A 78 27.63 4.57 13.31
CA PHE A 78 27.39 3.15 13.59
C PHE A 78 25.91 2.82 13.71
N ALA A 79 25.11 3.74 14.26
CA ALA A 79 23.67 3.53 14.36
C ALA A 79 22.99 3.42 13.00
N LEU A 80 23.53 4.06 11.95
CA LEU A 80 23.00 4.00 10.59
C LEU A 80 23.16 2.62 9.94
N GLU A 81 24.13 1.81 10.39
CA GLU A 81 24.39 0.48 9.85
C GLU A 81 23.30 -0.52 10.25
N PHE A 82 22.69 -0.32 11.42
CA PHE A 82 21.71 -1.22 11.99
C PHE A 82 20.27 -0.81 11.70
N VAL A 83 19.40 -1.80 11.53
CA VAL A 83 17.97 -1.61 11.28
C VAL A 83 17.22 -1.51 12.61
N VAL A 84 16.63 -0.35 12.88
CA VAL A 84 15.83 -0.11 14.09
C VAL A 84 14.59 -1.02 14.13
N TRP A 85 14.19 -1.46 15.33
CA TRP A 85 13.06 -2.37 15.51
C TRP A 85 11.74 -1.83 14.95
N SER A 86 11.51 -0.51 15.04
CA SER A 86 10.29 0.14 14.55
C SER A 86 10.16 0.03 13.04
N PHE A 87 11.29 0.07 12.31
CA PHE A 87 11.28 -0.13 10.86
C PHE A 87 10.85 -1.56 10.50
N LYS A 88 11.32 -2.56 11.26
CA LYS A 88 10.95 -3.96 11.04
C LYS A 88 9.44 -4.16 11.23
N LEU A 89 8.88 -3.59 12.30
CA LEU A 89 7.43 -3.62 12.52
C LEU A 89 6.67 -2.84 11.46
N GLN A 90 7.19 -1.68 11.04
CA GLN A 90 6.59 -0.87 9.98
C GLN A 90 6.43 -1.68 8.68
N VAL A 91 7.41 -2.50 8.29
CA VAL A 91 7.31 -3.36 7.10
C VAL A 91 6.21 -4.40 7.25
N VAL A 92 5.99 -4.94 8.44
CA VAL A 92 4.92 -5.91 8.72
C VAL A 92 3.55 -5.27 8.57
N PHE A 93 3.39 -4.08 9.14
CA PHE A 93 2.17 -3.29 8.97
C PHE A 93 1.95 -2.92 7.50
N ASN A 94 3.02 -2.61 6.75
CA ASN A 94 2.93 -2.37 5.32
C ASN A 94 2.36 -3.59 4.58
N VAL A 95 2.94 -4.78 4.79
CA VAL A 95 2.42 -6.02 4.19
C VAL A 95 0.96 -6.19 4.58
N PHE A 96 0.64 -6.12 5.88
CA PHE A 96 -0.72 -6.30 6.38
C PHE A 96 -1.74 -5.35 5.73
N ILE A 97 -1.43 -4.05 5.61
CA ILE A 97 -2.29 -3.05 4.96
C ILE A 97 -2.53 -3.42 3.49
N LEU A 98 -1.47 -3.79 2.75
CA LEU A 98 -1.58 -4.17 1.34
C LEU A 98 -2.48 -5.39 1.15
N LEU A 99 -2.27 -6.46 1.95
CA LEU A 99 -3.10 -7.67 1.91
C LEU A 99 -4.57 -7.31 2.22
N LEU A 100 -4.80 -6.51 3.25
CA LEU A 100 -6.14 -6.12 3.67
C LEU A 100 -6.87 -5.35 2.55
N VAL A 101 -6.24 -4.31 2.00
CA VAL A 101 -6.82 -3.49 0.93
C VAL A 101 -7.09 -4.33 -0.33
N GLN A 102 -6.15 -5.18 -0.73
CA GLN A 102 -6.34 -6.09 -1.87
C GLN A 102 -7.48 -7.08 -1.63
N THR A 103 -7.61 -7.63 -0.41
CA THR A 103 -8.76 -8.48 -0.03
C THR A 103 -10.07 -7.73 -0.21
N LEU A 104 -10.14 -6.48 0.27
CA LEU A 104 -11.34 -5.65 0.19
C LEU A 104 -11.74 -5.37 -1.27
N TYR A 105 -10.78 -5.12 -2.16
CA TYR A 105 -11.05 -4.98 -3.60
C TYR A 105 -11.58 -6.27 -4.22
N VAL A 106 -10.98 -7.42 -3.91
CA VAL A 106 -11.45 -8.71 -4.41
C VAL A 106 -12.86 -9.03 -3.91
N MET A 107 -13.19 -8.70 -2.66
CA MET A 107 -14.55 -8.85 -2.14
C MET A 107 -15.56 -7.99 -2.90
N ARG A 108 -15.21 -6.74 -3.25
CA ARG A 108 -16.05 -5.88 -4.10
C ARG A 108 -16.24 -6.49 -5.49
N ILE A 109 -15.17 -7.00 -6.10
CA ILE A 109 -15.23 -7.69 -7.40
C ILE A 109 -16.11 -8.94 -7.32
N TRP A 110 -15.96 -9.77 -6.28
CA TRP A 110 -16.75 -10.98 -6.10
C TRP A 110 -18.24 -10.68 -6.01
N LYS A 111 -18.62 -9.66 -5.23
CA LYS A 111 -20.01 -9.22 -5.11
C LYS A 111 -20.57 -8.75 -6.45
N LEU A 112 -19.80 -7.96 -7.21
CA LEU A 112 -20.21 -7.46 -8.52
C LEU A 112 -20.31 -8.55 -9.58
N ALA A 113 -19.36 -9.48 -9.58
CA ALA A 113 -19.27 -10.60 -10.52
C ALA A 113 -20.30 -11.71 -10.25
N SER A 114 -20.87 -11.76 -9.04
CA SER A 114 -21.87 -12.77 -8.64
C SER A 114 -23.11 -12.79 -9.55
N HIS A 115 -23.39 -11.69 -10.25
CA HIS A 115 -24.47 -11.57 -11.23
C HIS A 115 -24.13 -12.16 -12.61
N PHE A 116 -22.86 -12.47 -12.90
CA PHE A 116 -22.42 -12.91 -14.23
C PHE A 116 -21.72 -14.28 -14.19
N SER A 117 -20.53 -14.35 -13.59
CA SER A 117 -19.72 -15.58 -13.49
C SER A 117 -18.70 -15.43 -12.36
N ARG A 118 -18.59 -16.47 -11.53
CA ARG A 118 -17.70 -16.52 -10.36
C ARG A 118 -16.32 -17.12 -10.65
N VAL A 119 -16.07 -17.58 -11.88
CA VAL A 119 -14.79 -18.22 -12.25
C VAL A 119 -13.63 -17.24 -12.20
N TRP A 120 -13.79 -16.06 -12.81
CA TRP A 120 -12.70 -15.07 -12.87
C TRP A 120 -12.32 -14.49 -11.49
N PRO A 121 -13.26 -14.09 -10.61
CA PRO A 121 -12.93 -13.68 -9.26
C PRO A 121 -12.24 -14.78 -8.45
N ALA A 122 -12.59 -16.06 -8.66
CA ALA A 122 -11.91 -17.18 -8.01
C ALA A 122 -10.44 -17.31 -8.43
N ILE A 123 -10.15 -17.08 -9.72
CA ILE A 123 -8.76 -17.04 -10.23
C ILE A 123 -7.99 -15.88 -9.58
N ILE A 124 -8.61 -14.70 -9.46
CA ILE A 124 -7.99 -13.54 -8.80
C ILE A 124 -7.67 -13.86 -7.34
N ILE A 125 -8.58 -14.51 -6.60
CA ILE A 125 -8.34 -14.95 -5.22
C ILE A 125 -7.12 -15.90 -5.16
N ALA A 126 -7.03 -16.86 -6.07
CA ALA A 126 -5.89 -17.78 -6.11
C ALA A 126 -4.55 -17.05 -6.35
N ILE A 127 -4.52 -16.07 -7.26
CA ILE A 127 -3.35 -15.21 -7.50
C ILE A 127 -3.00 -14.42 -6.24
N LEU A 128 -4.00 -13.85 -5.56
CA LEU A 128 -3.84 -13.09 -4.32
C LEU A 128 -3.16 -13.92 -3.24
N VAL A 129 -3.65 -15.14 -3.02
CA VAL A 129 -3.09 -16.08 -2.03
C VAL A 129 -1.62 -16.40 -2.33
N GLY A 130 -1.27 -16.55 -3.61
CA GLY A 130 0.12 -16.68 -4.03
C GLY A 130 0.97 -15.45 -3.69
N GLY A 131 0.44 -14.25 -3.95
CA GLY A 131 1.09 -12.99 -3.56
C GLY A 131 1.26 -12.83 -2.05
N TYR A 132 0.34 -13.39 -1.26
CA TYR A 132 0.38 -13.31 0.20
C TYR A 132 1.56 -14.09 0.77
N ALA A 133 1.86 -15.26 0.20
CA ALA A 133 3.04 -16.02 0.57
C ALA A 133 4.33 -15.20 0.36
N ILE A 134 4.42 -14.46 -0.75
CA ILE A 134 5.57 -13.58 -1.03
C ILE A 134 5.63 -12.43 -0.01
N GLY A 135 4.50 -11.81 0.32
CA GLY A 135 4.42 -10.78 1.35
C GLY A 135 4.84 -11.27 2.75
N PHE A 136 4.44 -12.49 3.13
CA PHE A 136 4.87 -13.10 4.39
C PHE A 136 6.38 -13.39 4.40
N LEU A 137 6.94 -13.87 3.29
CA LEU A 137 8.38 -14.05 3.16
C LEU A 137 9.14 -12.73 3.29
N LEU A 138 8.61 -11.64 2.71
CA LEU A 138 9.18 -10.31 2.86
C LEU A 138 9.19 -9.87 4.33
N ALA A 139 8.06 -9.99 5.03
CA ALA A 139 7.96 -9.64 6.45
C ALA A 139 8.94 -10.47 7.30
N PHE A 140 9.04 -11.78 7.04
CA PHE A 140 9.93 -12.68 7.76
C PHE A 140 11.42 -12.35 7.56
N HIS A 141 11.85 -12.12 6.31
CA HIS A 141 13.22 -11.71 6.02
C HIS A 141 13.54 -10.33 6.60
N SER A 142 12.59 -9.39 6.53
CA SER A 142 12.76 -8.03 7.08
C SER A 142 12.94 -8.04 8.60
N PHE A 143 12.24 -8.92 9.32
CA PHE A 143 12.44 -9.09 10.76
C PHE A 143 13.83 -9.61 11.13
N ARG A 144 14.38 -10.52 10.31
CA ARG A 144 15.70 -11.11 10.51
C ARG A 144 16.85 -10.19 10.11
N LEU A 145 16.57 -9.17 9.30
CA LEU A 145 17.58 -8.21 8.88
C LEU A 145 18.13 -7.45 10.11
N LYS A 146 19.45 -7.55 10.34
CA LYS A 146 20.13 -6.83 11.43
C LYS A 146 20.76 -5.53 10.94
N SER A 147 21.43 -5.58 9.78
CA SER A 147 22.11 -4.45 9.15
C SER A 147 21.66 -4.27 7.70
N TRP A 148 21.86 -3.07 7.16
CA TRP A 148 21.51 -2.76 5.76
C TRP A 148 22.35 -3.53 4.74
N ASP A 149 23.57 -3.94 5.09
CA ASP A 149 24.42 -4.80 4.23
C ASP A 149 23.78 -6.16 3.96
N GLY A 150 22.91 -6.64 4.85
CA GLY A 150 22.16 -7.88 4.63
C GLY A 150 21.02 -7.77 3.61
N LEU A 151 20.73 -6.57 3.09
CA LEU A 151 19.62 -6.31 2.17
C LEU A 151 19.75 -7.08 0.86
N ASP A 152 20.98 -7.28 0.38
CA ASP A 152 21.28 -8.06 -0.82
C ASP A 152 20.77 -9.51 -0.72
N GLY A 153 20.85 -10.09 0.48
CA GLY A 153 20.36 -11.44 0.77
C GLY A 153 18.84 -11.60 0.65
N MET A 154 18.07 -10.50 0.69
CA MET A 154 16.62 -10.51 0.47
C MET A 154 16.16 -9.72 -0.75
N ALA A 155 17.09 -9.26 -1.60
CA ALA A 155 16.78 -8.48 -2.80
C ALA A 155 15.82 -9.22 -3.74
N SER A 156 15.94 -10.54 -3.88
CA SER A 156 15.02 -11.36 -4.68
C SER A 156 13.59 -11.32 -4.14
N VAL A 157 13.42 -11.37 -2.81
CA VAL A 157 12.11 -11.32 -2.15
C VAL A 157 11.48 -9.94 -2.28
N VAL A 158 12.28 -8.87 -2.12
CA VAL A 158 11.84 -7.48 -2.33
C VAL A 158 11.36 -7.28 -3.77
N LYS A 159 12.15 -7.68 -4.77
CA LYS A 159 11.79 -7.60 -6.20
C LYS A 159 10.52 -8.38 -6.50
N ALA A 160 10.41 -9.61 -6.01
CA ALA A 160 9.23 -10.45 -6.21
C ALA A 160 7.98 -9.82 -5.58
N SER A 161 8.10 -9.24 -4.38
CA SER A 161 6.99 -8.62 -3.66
C SER A 161 6.40 -7.43 -4.43
N PHE A 162 7.24 -6.48 -4.84
CA PHE A 162 6.76 -5.29 -5.56
C PHE A 162 6.33 -5.60 -7.00
N SER A 163 6.96 -6.56 -7.68
CA SER A 163 6.50 -7.03 -8.99
C SER A 163 5.12 -7.69 -8.90
N CYS A 164 4.93 -8.55 -7.90
CA CYS A 164 3.66 -9.22 -7.64
C CYS A 164 2.57 -8.22 -7.27
N SER A 165 2.86 -7.27 -6.36
CA SER A 165 1.91 -6.22 -5.96
C SER A 165 1.46 -5.37 -7.14
N THR A 166 2.40 -4.96 -8.00
CA THR A 166 2.08 -4.19 -9.22
C THR A 166 1.18 -4.99 -10.15
N GLY A 167 1.48 -6.28 -10.37
CA GLY A 167 0.64 -7.15 -11.20
C GLY A 167 -0.77 -7.35 -10.62
N ILE A 168 -0.88 -7.58 -9.30
CA ILE A 168 -2.15 -7.72 -8.61
C ILE A 168 -2.99 -6.45 -8.77
N ASP A 169 -2.41 -5.28 -8.55
CA ASP A 169 -3.13 -4.01 -8.65
C ASP A 169 -3.69 -3.76 -10.05
N ILE A 170 -2.91 -4.04 -11.10
CA ILE A 170 -3.36 -3.94 -12.49
C ILE A 170 -4.52 -4.90 -12.75
N ILE A 171 -4.42 -6.16 -12.28
CA ILE A 171 -5.47 -7.17 -12.44
C ILE A 171 -6.75 -6.74 -11.70
N LEU A 172 -6.64 -6.22 -10.48
CA LEU A 172 -7.77 -5.75 -9.69
C LEU A 172 -8.45 -4.55 -10.34
N ALA A 173 -7.67 -3.55 -10.75
CA ALA A 173 -8.19 -2.36 -11.42
C ALA A 173 -8.89 -2.71 -12.74
N ALA A 174 -8.25 -3.51 -13.59
CA ALA A 174 -8.82 -3.96 -14.87
C ALA A 174 -10.10 -4.78 -14.67
N SER A 175 -10.09 -5.73 -13.72
CA SER A 175 -11.24 -6.58 -13.43
C SER A 175 -12.41 -5.76 -12.87
N MET A 176 -12.15 -4.83 -11.96
CA MET A 176 -13.18 -3.97 -11.40
C MET A 176 -13.79 -3.04 -12.46
N CYS A 177 -12.97 -2.47 -13.36
CA CYS A 177 -13.45 -1.69 -14.50
C CYS A 177 -14.31 -2.53 -15.45
N TYR A 178 -13.88 -3.76 -15.77
CA TYR A 178 -14.62 -4.67 -16.63
C TYR A 178 -16.01 -4.99 -16.06
N TYR A 179 -16.08 -5.41 -14.80
CA TYR A 179 -17.35 -5.76 -14.17
C TYR A 179 -18.26 -4.56 -13.94
N LEU A 180 -17.71 -3.38 -13.62
CA LEU A 180 -18.51 -2.16 -13.52
C LEU A 180 -19.09 -1.77 -14.87
N ASN A 181 -18.30 -1.81 -15.95
CA ASN A 181 -18.78 -1.49 -17.29
C ASN A 181 -19.88 -2.47 -17.74
N ARG A 182 -19.76 -3.74 -17.39
CA ARG A 182 -20.77 -4.77 -17.66
C ARG A 182 -22.04 -4.62 -16.82
N SER A 183 -21.95 -3.96 -15.67
CA SER A 183 -23.10 -3.70 -14.77
C SER A 183 -23.91 -2.47 -15.16
N LYS A 184 -23.58 -1.80 -16.27
CA LYS A 184 -24.38 -0.72 -16.83
C LYS A 184 -25.78 -1.23 -17.21
N THR A 185 -26.78 -0.40 -16.98
CA THR A 185 -28.20 -0.70 -17.22
C THR A 185 -28.78 0.27 -18.25
N SER A 186 -30.06 0.17 -18.58
CA SER A 186 -30.71 1.15 -19.46
C SER A 186 -30.94 2.53 -18.81
N PHE A 187 -30.72 2.66 -17.49
CA PHE A 187 -30.96 3.90 -16.75
C PHE A 187 -29.74 4.83 -16.76
N VAL A 188 -29.89 6.00 -17.39
CA VAL A 188 -28.82 7.01 -17.56
C VAL A 188 -28.23 7.47 -16.22
N GLY A 189 -29.06 7.72 -15.20
CA GLY A 189 -28.59 8.18 -13.89
C GLY A 189 -27.69 7.15 -13.17
N THR A 190 -28.04 5.87 -13.25
CA THR A 190 -27.23 4.77 -12.71
C THR A 190 -25.92 4.63 -13.48
N ASN A 191 -25.98 4.74 -14.81
CA ASN A 191 -24.78 4.66 -15.67
C ASN A 191 -23.80 5.80 -15.39
N ASN A 192 -24.27 7.01 -15.14
CA ASN A 192 -23.39 8.14 -14.79
C ASN A 192 -22.62 7.89 -13.49
N ARG A 193 -23.28 7.30 -12.48
CA ARG A 193 -22.61 6.88 -11.23
C ARG A 193 -21.60 5.77 -11.48
N ILE A 194 -21.94 4.76 -12.28
CA ILE A 194 -21.02 3.67 -12.65
C ILE A 194 -19.78 4.23 -13.36
N VAL A 195 -19.95 5.16 -14.30
CA VAL A 195 -18.84 5.81 -15.01
C VAL A 195 -17.97 6.62 -14.05
N ALA A 196 -18.55 7.34 -13.10
CA ALA A 196 -17.78 8.04 -12.07
C ALA A 196 -16.93 7.04 -11.24
N VAL A 197 -17.53 5.94 -10.79
CA VAL A 197 -16.80 4.89 -10.05
C VAL A 197 -15.69 4.27 -10.89
N ILE A 198 -15.91 4.00 -12.19
CA ILE A 198 -14.87 3.50 -13.09
C ILE A 198 -13.70 4.47 -13.17
N HIS A 199 -13.94 5.79 -13.29
CA HIS A 199 -12.87 6.77 -13.28
C HIS A 199 -12.08 6.75 -11.96
N TYR A 200 -12.77 6.67 -10.82
CA TYR A 200 -12.10 6.53 -9.53
C TYR A 200 -11.24 5.27 -9.45
N VAL A 201 -11.77 4.11 -9.90
CA VAL A 201 -11.02 2.84 -9.95
C VAL A 201 -9.78 2.95 -10.83
N LEU A 202 -9.89 3.59 -12.00
CA LEU A 202 -8.75 3.77 -12.90
C LEU A 202 -7.68 4.66 -12.29
N ILE A 203 -8.08 5.80 -11.71
CA ILE A 203 -7.15 6.73 -11.07
C ILE A 203 -6.50 6.06 -9.85
N SER A 204 -7.29 5.40 -9.01
CA SER A 204 -6.79 4.78 -7.78
C SER A 204 -5.89 3.57 -8.08
N GLY A 205 -6.32 2.69 -8.99
CA GLY A 205 -5.57 1.49 -9.38
C GLY A 205 -4.29 1.82 -10.18
N SER A 206 -4.32 2.85 -11.03
CA SER A 206 -3.10 3.33 -11.69
C SER A 206 -2.14 3.95 -10.70
N LEU A 207 -2.64 4.70 -9.71
CA LEU A 207 -1.80 5.32 -8.68
C LEU A 207 -1.11 4.28 -7.78
N THR A 208 -1.82 3.23 -7.33
CA THR A 208 -1.21 2.16 -6.53
C THR A 208 -0.17 1.38 -7.34
N SER A 209 -0.51 1.01 -8.59
CA SER A 209 0.39 0.30 -9.50
C SER A 209 1.64 1.11 -9.85
N ALA A 210 1.48 2.41 -10.11
CA ALA A 210 2.59 3.32 -10.40
C ALA A 210 3.51 3.47 -9.19
N THR A 211 2.95 3.53 -7.98
CA THR A 211 3.72 3.65 -6.74
C THR A 211 4.52 2.37 -6.48
N SER A 212 3.91 1.18 -6.60
CA SER A 212 4.63 -0.09 -6.42
C SER A 212 5.70 -0.32 -7.49
N LEU A 213 5.43 0.08 -8.74
CA LEU A 213 6.40 0.04 -9.82
C LEU A 213 7.56 1.02 -9.57
N ALA A 214 7.28 2.22 -9.08
CA ALA A 214 8.31 3.20 -8.75
C ALA A 214 9.25 2.69 -7.65
N ILE A 215 8.73 1.97 -6.65
CA ILE A 215 9.56 1.32 -5.63
C ILE A 215 10.48 0.27 -6.27
N LEU A 216 9.93 -0.59 -7.12
CA LEU A 216 10.71 -1.63 -7.82
C LEU A 216 11.81 -1.01 -8.69
N LEU A 217 11.49 0.03 -9.46
CA LEU A 217 12.44 0.72 -10.31
C LEU A 217 13.53 1.41 -9.50
N CYS A 218 13.18 2.08 -8.40
CA CYS A 218 14.17 2.70 -7.51
C CYS A 218 15.10 1.65 -6.89
N PHE A 219 14.55 0.52 -6.45
CA PHE A 219 15.33 -0.57 -5.88
C PHE A 219 16.30 -1.22 -6.90
N LEU A 220 15.90 -1.30 -8.18
CA LEU A 220 16.73 -1.86 -9.25
C LEU A 220 17.79 -0.87 -9.76
N ALA A 221 17.41 0.39 -9.95
CA ALA A 221 18.28 1.41 -10.54
C ALA A 221 19.26 2.02 -9.53
N MET A 222 18.92 2.01 -8.23
CA MET A 222 19.68 2.67 -7.17
C MET A 222 19.92 1.75 -5.97
N PRO A 223 20.61 0.61 -6.13
CA PRO A 223 20.75 -0.41 -5.08
C PRO A 223 21.52 0.07 -3.85
N ASN A 224 22.40 1.07 -4.01
CA ASN A 224 23.27 1.55 -2.93
C ASN A 224 22.64 2.66 -2.07
N ASN A 225 21.41 3.09 -2.35
CA ASN A 225 20.72 4.12 -1.57
C ASN A 225 19.40 3.62 -0.99
N LEU A 226 18.80 4.42 -0.10
CA LEU A 226 17.57 4.05 0.61
C LEU A 226 16.36 4.86 0.11
N ILE A 227 16.41 5.39 -1.12
CA ILE A 227 15.32 6.18 -1.69
C ILE A 227 14.05 5.33 -1.85
N PHE A 228 14.18 4.04 -2.17
CA PHE A 228 13.01 3.16 -2.28
C PHE A 228 12.19 3.09 -0.97
N ILE A 229 12.83 3.28 0.19
CA ILE A 229 12.17 3.27 1.50
C ILE A 229 11.19 4.45 1.63
N SER A 230 11.56 5.63 1.13
CA SER A 230 10.70 6.81 1.21
C SER A 230 9.38 6.59 0.48
N ILE A 231 9.44 5.98 -0.71
CA ILE A 231 8.26 5.63 -1.50
C ILE A 231 7.47 4.49 -0.83
N THR A 232 8.16 3.57 -0.14
CA THR A 232 7.53 2.51 0.65
C THR A 232 6.76 3.05 1.86
N PHE A 233 7.13 4.20 2.42
CA PHE A 233 6.32 4.87 3.44
C PHE A 233 5.02 5.43 2.87
N ILE A 234 5.08 5.95 1.65
CA ILE A 234 3.95 6.56 0.94
C ILE A 234 2.95 5.51 0.44
N VAL A 235 3.41 4.33 0.00
CA VAL A 235 2.57 3.34 -0.69
C VAL A 235 1.36 2.89 0.16
N THR A 236 1.55 2.61 1.45
CA THR A 236 0.44 2.23 2.34
C THR A 236 -0.66 3.28 2.38
N LYS A 237 -0.27 4.56 2.42
CA LYS A 237 -1.18 5.70 2.43
C LYS A 237 -1.94 5.79 1.12
N VAL A 238 -1.27 5.57 -0.01
CA VAL A 238 -1.90 5.54 -1.33
C VAL A 238 -2.95 4.43 -1.40
N TYR A 239 -2.67 3.23 -0.88
CA TYR A 239 -3.62 2.11 -0.86
C TYR A 239 -4.87 2.43 -0.02
N ILE A 240 -4.69 2.97 1.18
CA ILE A 240 -5.80 3.32 2.07
C ILE A 240 -6.64 4.45 1.49
N ASN A 241 -6.00 5.53 1.04
CA ASN A 241 -6.70 6.66 0.42
C ASN A 241 -7.47 6.22 -0.84
N SER A 242 -6.88 5.34 -1.65
CA SER A 242 -7.52 4.74 -2.82
C SER A 242 -8.78 3.95 -2.46
N TYR A 243 -8.72 3.17 -1.38
CA TYR A 243 -9.85 2.39 -0.92
C TYR A 243 -10.97 3.25 -0.33
N LEU A 244 -10.63 4.27 0.45
CA LEU A 244 -11.58 5.19 1.08
C LEU A 244 -12.25 6.14 0.08
N ALA A 245 -11.55 6.48 -1.01
CA ALA A 245 -12.11 7.32 -2.07
C ALA A 245 -13.21 6.62 -2.90
N MET A 246 -13.29 5.29 -2.84
CA MET A 246 -14.18 4.46 -3.65
C MET A 246 -15.31 3.85 -2.83
#